data_AF-A0A9D1UUE6-F1
#
_entry.id   AF-A0A9D1UUE6-F1
#
_cell.length_a   1.000
_cell.length_b   1.000
_cell.length_c   1.000
_cell.angle_alpha   90.00
_cell.angle_beta   90.00
_cell.angle_gamma   90.00
#
_symmetry.space_group_name_H-M   'P 1'
#
loop_
_entity.id
_entity.type
_entity.pdbx_description
1 polymer ?
#
loop_
_entity_poly.entity_id
_entity_poly.type
_entity_poly.pdbx_seq_one_letter_code
_entity_poly.pdbx_strand_id
1 'polypeptide(L)'
;VLGLPTLFTIIWFGVWGTGVFDIELRGEGGLIDTVVGEEDIPGAMFEFLGHFPLVSVTSALAILIVGIFFITSMDSCALVLDNMANGFEEDAPQRQKAFWAIAIGLIAAVLLTATGEGGLEALESVAIVLGLPFFLLGYLIMFNLLRAMREDAGELGYFRTRRWLRTLPPEEYERRMEEYDDSLHEAVVAPDYAEGTQPENAPEVGHADQPEIVQEYRTRTGEVPVVSSRGTASAEAEEGTAER
;
A
#
# COMPACT_ATOMS: atom_id res chain seq x y z
N VAL A 1 -9.27 7.02 5.93
CA VAL A 1 -10.19 6.64 4.84
C VAL A 1 -11.65 6.81 5.22
N LEU A 2 -12.12 6.39 6.41
CA LEU A 2 -13.55 6.48 6.75
C LEU A 2 -14.03 7.88 7.18
N GLY A 3 -13.36 8.52 8.14
CA GLY A 3 -13.88 9.74 8.77
C GLY A 3 -14.07 10.94 7.83
N LEU A 4 -13.05 11.27 7.03
CA LEU A 4 -13.07 12.47 6.20
C LEU A 4 -14.14 12.42 5.08
N PRO A 5 -14.29 11.32 4.32
CA PRO A 5 -15.40 11.15 3.38
C PRO A 5 -16.77 11.15 4.06
N THR A 6 -16.92 10.50 5.22
CA THR A 6 -18.22 10.50 5.93
C THR A 6 -18.64 11.89 6.41
N LEU A 7 -17.69 12.71 6.86
CA LEU A 7 -17.99 14.08 7.26
C LEU A 7 -18.43 14.91 6.06
N PHE A 8 -17.76 14.75 4.92
CA PHE A 8 -18.14 15.42 3.68
C PHE A 8 -19.57 15.04 3.24
N THR A 9 -19.92 13.74 3.26
CA THR A 9 -21.27 13.31 2.87
C THR A 9 -22.34 13.85 3.80
N ILE A 10 -22.10 13.88 5.12
CA ILE A 10 -23.02 14.47 6.09
C ILE A 10 -23.27 15.96 5.79
N ILE A 11 -22.20 16.73 5.54
CA ILE A 11 -22.34 18.15 5.21
C ILE A 11 -23.08 18.32 3.88
N TRP A 12 -22.72 17.53 2.86
CA TRP A 12 -23.34 17.60 1.54
C TRP A 12 -24.85 17.34 1.60
N PHE A 13 -25.26 16.17 2.11
CA PHE A 13 -26.68 15.81 2.23
C PHE A 13 -27.41 16.70 3.23
N GLY A 14 -26.73 17.17 4.28
CA GLY A 14 -27.32 18.12 5.23
C GLY A 14 -27.70 19.44 4.57
N VAL A 15 -26.80 20.04 3.78
CA VAL A 15 -27.05 21.32 3.09
C VAL A 15 -28.11 21.17 2.01
N TRP A 16 -27.92 20.23 1.06
CA TRP A 16 -28.85 20.03 -0.05
C TRP A 16 -30.21 19.51 0.41
N GLY A 17 -30.22 18.50 1.29
CA GLY A 17 -31.45 17.90 1.80
C GLY A 17 -32.29 18.90 2.61
N THR A 18 -31.66 19.64 3.53
CA THR A 18 -32.40 20.67 4.29
C THR A 18 -32.91 21.78 3.36
N GLY A 19 -32.13 22.19 2.36
CA GLY A 19 -32.56 23.18 1.37
C GLY A 19 -33.79 22.73 0.59
N VAL A 20 -33.81 21.48 0.10
CA VAL A 20 -34.97 20.92 -0.61
C VAL A 20 -36.20 20.88 0.29
N PHE A 21 -36.06 20.40 1.53
CA PHE A 21 -37.19 20.35 2.46
C PHE A 21 -37.71 21.74 2.84
N ASP A 22 -36.84 22.74 2.96
CA ASP A 22 -37.26 24.10 3.28
C ASP A 22 -38.07 24.71 2.13
N ILE A 23 -37.63 24.52 0.88
CA ILE A 23 -38.35 24.98 -0.32
C ILE A 23 -39.70 24.27 -0.47
N GLU A 24 -39.73 22.94 -0.29
CA GLU A 24 -40.93 22.15 -0.52
C GLU A 24 -41.98 22.31 0.59
N LEU A 25 -41.55 22.38 1.86
CA LEU A 25 -42.47 22.42 3.00
C LEU A 25 -42.81 23.84 3.48
N ARG A 26 -41.94 24.82 3.23
CA ARG A 26 -42.08 26.19 3.76
C ARG A 26 -41.98 27.28 2.69
N GLY A 27 -41.54 26.95 1.49
CA GLY A 27 -41.36 27.87 0.37
C GLY A 27 -42.48 27.79 -0.67
N GLU A 28 -42.11 28.07 -1.91
CA GLU A 28 -43.02 28.07 -3.07
C GLU A 28 -43.42 26.66 -3.53
N GLY A 29 -42.68 25.63 -3.10
CA GLY A 29 -42.88 24.25 -3.53
C GLY A 29 -42.57 24.02 -5.02
N GLY A 30 -43.04 22.88 -5.54
CA GLY A 30 -42.98 22.56 -6.97
C GLY A 30 -41.80 21.67 -7.39
N LEU A 31 -40.86 21.40 -6.48
CA LEU A 31 -39.70 20.55 -6.77
C LEU A 31 -40.09 19.09 -7.02
N ILE A 32 -41.17 18.63 -6.36
CA ILE A 32 -41.70 17.29 -6.53
C ILE A 32 -42.33 17.11 -7.91
N ASP A 33 -42.95 18.15 -8.49
CA ASP A 33 -43.66 18.03 -9.77
C ASP A 33 -42.68 17.79 -10.94
N THR A 34 -41.48 18.39 -10.91
CA THR A 34 -40.44 18.11 -11.92
C THR A 34 -39.92 16.66 -11.83
N VAL A 35 -39.75 16.14 -10.62
CA VAL A 35 -39.20 14.78 -10.40
C VAL A 35 -40.25 13.68 -10.64
N VAL A 36 -41.46 13.90 -10.14
CA VAL A 36 -42.53 12.88 -10.11
C VAL A 36 -43.54 13.08 -11.24
N GLY A 37 -43.80 14.31 -11.65
CA GLY A 37 -44.75 14.65 -12.70
C GLY A 37 -44.15 14.61 -14.10
N GLU A 38 -42.92 15.13 -14.26
CA GLU A 38 -42.23 15.20 -15.56
C GLU A 38 -41.20 14.08 -15.76
N GLU A 39 -40.99 13.23 -14.75
CA GLU A 39 -39.98 12.15 -14.73
C GLU A 39 -38.54 12.64 -15.01
N ASP A 40 -38.25 13.94 -14.83
CA ASP A 40 -36.95 14.55 -15.10
C ASP A 40 -36.06 14.57 -13.84
N ILE A 41 -35.54 13.40 -13.51
CA ILE A 41 -34.58 13.24 -12.39
C ILE A 41 -33.31 14.10 -12.60
N PRO A 42 -32.68 14.16 -13.79
CA PRO A 42 -31.53 15.03 -14.03
C PRO A 42 -31.84 16.53 -13.88
N GLY A 43 -33.04 16.97 -14.26
CA GLY A 43 -33.51 18.34 -14.17
C GLY A 43 -33.73 18.85 -12.74
N ALA A 44 -34.00 17.94 -11.80
CA ALA A 44 -34.30 18.27 -10.40
C ALA A 44 -33.27 19.20 -9.73
N MET A 45 -31.98 19.01 -10.03
CA MET A 45 -30.91 19.85 -9.47
C MET A 45 -30.99 21.28 -10.02
N PHE A 46 -31.35 21.45 -11.29
CA PHE A 46 -31.45 22.75 -11.92
C PHE A 46 -32.70 23.50 -11.48
N GLU A 47 -33.80 22.78 -11.25
CA GLU A 47 -35.01 23.35 -10.64
C GLU A 47 -34.72 23.85 -9.22
N PHE A 48 -34.00 23.04 -8.42
CA PHE A 48 -33.55 23.47 -7.09
C PHE A 48 -32.72 24.76 -7.13
N LEU A 49 -31.77 24.85 -8.08
CA LEU A 49 -30.96 26.05 -8.28
C LEU A 49 -31.79 27.25 -8.74
N GLY A 50 -32.94 27.02 -9.38
CA GLY A 50 -33.92 28.02 -9.81
C GLY A 50 -34.48 28.86 -8.67
N HIS A 51 -34.58 28.32 -7.47
CA HIS A 51 -35.06 29.04 -6.28
C HIS A 51 -34.04 30.01 -5.67
N PHE A 52 -32.80 30.04 -6.19
CA PHE A 52 -31.74 30.92 -5.69
C PHE A 52 -31.42 32.04 -6.69
N PRO A 53 -31.01 33.23 -6.21
CA PRO A 53 -30.56 34.29 -7.11
C PRO A 53 -29.31 33.83 -7.89
N LEU A 54 -29.15 34.32 -9.13
CA LEU A 54 -28.03 33.99 -10.05
C LEU A 54 -28.08 32.58 -10.68
N VAL A 55 -29.29 32.02 -10.88
CA VAL A 55 -29.53 30.72 -11.52
C VAL A 55 -28.62 30.45 -12.73
N SER A 56 -28.51 31.39 -13.68
CA SER A 56 -27.69 31.18 -14.89
C SER A 56 -26.20 30.95 -14.58
N VAL A 57 -25.66 31.59 -13.54
CA VAL A 57 -24.26 31.44 -13.13
C VAL A 57 -24.07 30.13 -12.36
N THR A 58 -24.96 29.84 -11.42
CA THR A 58 -24.88 28.63 -10.58
C THR A 58 -25.11 27.35 -11.41
N SER A 59 -26.08 27.36 -12.33
CA SER A 59 -26.32 26.25 -13.25
C SER A 59 -25.16 26.03 -14.24
N ALA A 60 -24.57 27.09 -14.79
CA ALA A 60 -23.38 26.97 -15.63
C ALA A 60 -22.19 26.38 -14.87
N LEU A 61 -21.99 26.81 -13.61
CA LEU A 61 -20.96 26.26 -12.74
C LEU A 61 -21.23 24.79 -12.39
N ALA A 62 -22.49 24.41 -12.14
CA ALA A 62 -22.86 23.03 -11.85
C ALA A 62 -22.53 22.10 -13.03
N ILE A 63 -22.87 22.50 -14.26
CA ILE A 63 -22.52 21.75 -15.47
C ILE A 63 -20.99 21.60 -15.61
N LEU A 64 -20.23 22.66 -15.38
CA LEU A 64 -18.77 22.63 -15.42
C LEU A 64 -18.20 21.64 -14.38
N ILE A 65 -18.69 21.70 -13.15
CA ILE A 65 -18.25 20.83 -12.06
C ILE A 65 -18.56 19.37 -12.38
N VAL A 66 -19.79 19.05 -12.82
CA VAL A 66 -20.17 17.70 -13.23
C VAL A 66 -19.29 17.20 -14.37
N GLY A 67 -19.00 18.05 -15.37
CA GLY A 67 -18.10 17.72 -16.47
C GLY A 67 -16.67 17.40 -16.01
N ILE A 68 -16.10 18.19 -15.10
CA ILE A 68 -14.75 17.94 -14.56
C ILE A 68 -14.73 16.62 -13.78
N PHE A 69 -15.69 16.40 -12.88
CA PHE A 69 -15.78 15.16 -12.11
C PHE A 69 -15.93 13.93 -13.02
N PHE A 70 -16.74 14.05 -14.08
CA PHE A 70 -16.90 12.98 -15.06
C PHE A 70 -15.58 12.65 -15.78
N ILE A 71 -14.85 13.67 -16.24
CA ILE A 71 -13.55 13.49 -16.92
C ILE A 71 -12.52 12.86 -15.98
N THR A 72 -12.38 13.37 -14.75
CA THR A 72 -11.42 12.83 -13.77
C THR A 72 -11.76 11.41 -13.35
N SER A 73 -13.05 11.08 -13.20
CA SER A 73 -13.51 9.73 -12.90
C SER A 73 -13.24 8.77 -14.05
N MET A 74 -13.44 9.20 -15.29
CA MET A 74 -13.19 8.38 -16.48
C MET A 74 -11.70 8.08 -16.65
N ASP A 75 -10.82 9.06 -16.41
CA ASP A 75 -9.37 8.89 -16.47
C ASP A 75 -8.88 7.83 -15.46
N SER A 76 -9.38 7.92 -14.21
CA SER A 76 -9.06 6.93 -13.16
C SER A 76 -9.57 5.52 -13.52
N CYS A 77 -10.76 5.42 -14.13
CA CYS A 77 -11.34 4.14 -14.54
C CYS A 77 -10.54 3.49 -15.69
N ALA A 78 -10.16 4.28 -16.70
CA ALA A 78 -9.35 3.80 -17.81
C ALA A 78 -7.98 3.27 -17.35
N LEU A 79 -7.36 3.93 -16.36
CA LEU A 79 -6.11 3.48 -15.78
C LEU A 79 -6.24 2.12 -15.07
N VAL A 80 -7.29 1.92 -14.28
CA VAL A 80 -7.51 0.65 -13.58
C VAL A 80 -7.79 -0.48 -14.57
N LEU A 81 -8.62 -0.24 -15.59
CA LEU A 81 -8.93 -1.24 -16.62
C LEU A 81 -7.69 -1.62 -17.43
N ASP A 82 -6.87 -0.65 -17.76
CA ASP A 82 -5.61 -0.86 -18.47
C ASP A 82 -4.63 -1.71 -17.67
N ASN A 83 -4.49 -1.43 -16.36
CA ASN A 83 -3.68 -2.25 -15.46
C ASN A 83 -4.20 -3.70 -15.34
N MET A 84 -5.52 -3.88 -15.28
CA MET A 84 -6.13 -5.22 -15.26
C MET A 84 -5.92 -5.99 -16.57
N ALA A 85 -5.94 -5.29 -17.71
CA ALA A 85 -5.76 -5.90 -19.03
C ALA A 85 -4.29 -6.28 -19.32
N ASN A 86 -3.34 -5.52 -18.78
CA ASN A 86 -1.90 -5.71 -19.00
C ASN A 86 -1.18 -6.45 -17.86
N GLY A 87 -1.90 -6.99 -16.88
CA GLY A 87 -1.28 -7.81 -15.83
C GLY A 87 -0.30 -7.05 -14.92
N PHE A 88 -0.50 -5.74 -14.73
CA PHE A 88 0.36 -4.84 -13.94
C PHE A 88 1.75 -4.53 -14.52
N GLU A 89 1.97 -4.70 -15.82
CA GLU A 89 3.18 -4.17 -16.47
C GLU A 89 3.23 -2.63 -16.38
N GLU A 90 4.36 -2.07 -15.93
CA GLU A 90 4.51 -0.64 -15.60
C GLU A 90 4.37 0.30 -16.81
N ASP A 91 4.50 -0.21 -18.04
CA ASP A 91 4.49 0.58 -19.28
C ASP A 91 3.40 0.13 -20.27
N ALA A 92 2.14 0.27 -19.87
CA ALA A 92 1.02 0.12 -20.80
C ALA A 92 1.00 1.24 -21.85
N PRO A 93 0.85 0.93 -23.16
CA PRO A 93 0.87 1.94 -24.22
C PRO A 93 -0.31 2.90 -24.09
N GLN A 94 -0.05 4.22 -24.16
CA GLN A 94 -1.07 5.29 -24.03
C GLN A 94 -2.29 5.11 -24.95
N ARG A 95 -2.11 4.43 -26.08
CA ARG A 95 -3.19 4.08 -27.02
C ARG A 95 -4.24 3.15 -26.43
N GLN A 96 -3.84 2.24 -25.54
CA GLN A 96 -4.74 1.28 -24.90
C GLN A 96 -5.61 1.94 -23.83
N LYS A 97 -5.02 2.84 -23.03
CA LYS A 97 -5.76 3.71 -22.10
C LYS A 97 -6.83 4.53 -22.82
N ALA A 98 -6.47 5.17 -23.93
CA ALA A 98 -7.41 5.93 -24.75
C ALA A 98 -8.52 5.04 -25.34
N PHE A 99 -8.18 3.81 -25.77
CA PHE A 99 -9.17 2.84 -26.24
C PHE A 99 -10.20 2.50 -25.16
N TRP A 100 -9.77 2.21 -23.93
CA TRP A 100 -10.69 1.92 -22.82
C TRP A 100 -11.57 3.11 -22.47
N ALA A 101 -11.02 4.32 -22.39
CA ALA A 101 -11.81 5.53 -22.13
C ALA A 101 -12.89 5.76 -23.20
N ILE A 102 -12.54 5.64 -24.48
CA ILE A 102 -13.49 5.80 -25.60
C ILE A 102 -14.53 4.68 -25.60
N ALA A 103 -14.14 3.44 -25.32
CA ALA A 103 -15.07 2.31 -25.27
C ALA A 103 -16.16 2.51 -24.21
N ILE A 104 -15.77 2.95 -23.01
CA ILE A 104 -16.72 3.25 -21.91
C ILE A 104 -17.65 4.39 -22.31
N GLY A 105 -17.11 5.48 -22.87
CA GLY A 105 -17.91 6.60 -23.35
C GLY A 105 -18.89 6.20 -24.44
N LEU A 106 -18.48 5.31 -25.36
CA LEU A 106 -19.34 4.79 -26.42
C LEU A 106 -20.46 3.91 -25.87
N ILE A 107 -20.17 3.03 -24.91
CA ILE A 107 -21.20 2.21 -24.25
C ILE A 107 -22.21 3.11 -23.53
N ALA A 108 -21.73 4.12 -22.79
CA ALA A 108 -22.60 5.09 -22.12
C ALA A 108 -23.47 5.87 -23.11
N ALA A 109 -22.89 6.36 -24.21
CA ALA A 109 -23.61 7.07 -25.26
C ALA A 109 -24.67 6.17 -25.91
N VAL A 110 -24.34 4.91 -26.21
CA VAL A 110 -25.30 3.94 -26.78
C VAL A 110 -26.41 3.64 -25.79
N LEU A 111 -26.13 3.42 -24.50
CA LEU A 111 -27.17 3.15 -23.49
C LEU A 111 -28.13 4.33 -23.32
N LEU A 112 -27.61 5.56 -23.31
CA LEU A 112 -28.44 6.76 -23.19
C LEU A 112 -29.24 7.05 -24.46
N THR A 113 -28.67 6.81 -25.65
CA THR A 113 -29.36 7.11 -26.91
C THR A 113 -30.29 6.01 -27.39
N ALA A 114 -29.99 4.74 -27.10
CA ALA A 114 -30.77 3.59 -27.58
C ALA A 114 -32.11 3.43 -26.85
N THR A 115 -32.19 3.87 -25.58
CA THR A 115 -33.39 3.70 -24.74
C THR A 115 -34.28 4.95 -24.69
N GLY A 116 -33.87 6.05 -25.31
CA GLY A 116 -34.65 7.31 -25.32
C GLY A 116 -34.82 7.86 -23.90
N GLU A 117 -36.08 8.08 -23.49
CA GLU A 117 -36.45 8.60 -22.16
C GLU A 117 -36.06 7.66 -21.01
N GLY A 118 -35.94 6.35 -21.26
CA GLY A 118 -35.56 5.35 -20.24
C GLY A 118 -34.06 5.11 -20.09
N GLY A 119 -33.20 5.95 -20.67
CA GLY A 119 -31.74 5.76 -20.64
C GLY A 119 -31.15 5.69 -19.23
N LEU A 120 -31.70 6.47 -18.29
CA LEU A 120 -31.26 6.47 -16.89
C LEU A 120 -31.64 5.17 -16.16
N GLU A 121 -32.86 4.69 -16.34
CA GLU A 121 -33.33 3.43 -15.75
C GLU A 121 -32.56 2.22 -16.30
N ALA A 122 -32.24 2.25 -17.60
CA ALA A 122 -31.38 1.24 -18.21
C ALA A 122 -29.97 1.24 -17.59
N LEU A 123 -29.39 2.41 -17.35
CA LEU A 123 -28.07 2.54 -16.72
C LEU A 123 -28.09 1.99 -15.28
N GLU A 124 -29.13 2.31 -14.50
CA GLU A 124 -29.33 1.79 -13.14
C GLU A 124 -29.45 0.26 -13.15
N SER A 125 -30.28 -0.28 -14.03
CA SER A 125 -30.48 -1.72 -14.17
C SER A 125 -29.18 -2.45 -14.49
N VAL A 126 -28.39 -1.93 -15.42
CA VAL A 126 -27.06 -2.48 -15.74
C VAL A 126 -26.13 -2.42 -14.54
N ALA A 127 -26.12 -1.31 -13.80
CA ALA A 127 -25.31 -1.16 -12.59
C ALA A 127 -25.69 -2.17 -11.49
N ILE A 128 -26.98 -2.46 -11.30
CA ILE A 128 -27.45 -3.48 -10.35
C ILE A 128 -27.02 -4.88 -10.78
N VAL A 129 -27.24 -5.23 -12.06
CA VAL A 129 -26.90 -6.55 -12.61
C VAL A 129 -25.40 -6.82 -12.55
N LEU A 130 -24.57 -5.83 -12.88
CA LEU A 130 -23.12 -5.93 -12.78
C LEU A 130 -22.63 -5.82 -11.33
N GLY A 131 -23.29 -5.05 -10.47
CA GLY A 131 -22.90 -4.87 -9.07
C GLY A 131 -23.07 -6.13 -8.22
N LEU A 132 -24.10 -6.94 -8.49
CA LEU A 132 -24.39 -8.15 -7.73
C LEU A 132 -23.24 -9.19 -7.71
N PRO A 133 -22.61 -9.59 -8.83
CA PRO A 133 -21.47 -10.50 -8.79
C PRO A 133 -20.26 -9.88 -8.08
N PHE A 134 -20.00 -8.58 -8.24
CA PHE A 134 -18.92 -7.89 -7.52
C PHE A 134 -19.19 -7.80 -6.01
N PHE A 135 -20.45 -7.70 -5.58
CA PHE A 135 -20.83 -7.77 -4.17
C PHE A 135 -20.44 -9.13 -3.55
N LEU A 136 -20.72 -10.24 -4.24
CA LEU A 136 -20.30 -11.57 -3.81
C LEU A 136 -18.77 -11.70 -3.78
N LEU A 137 -18.09 -11.15 -4.79
CA LEU A 137 -16.63 -11.10 -4.84
C LEU A 137 -16.04 -10.30 -3.66
N GLY A 138 -16.69 -9.20 -3.25
CA GLY A 138 -16.27 -8.42 -2.10
C GLY A 138 -16.26 -9.22 -0.80
N TYR A 139 -17.25 -10.09 -0.58
CA TYR A 139 -17.26 -11.00 0.57
C TYR A 139 -16.13 -12.02 0.51
N LEU A 140 -15.83 -12.54 -0.69
CA LEU A 140 -14.70 -13.45 -0.90
C LEU A 140 -13.35 -12.75 -0.65
N ILE A 141 -13.19 -11.51 -1.09
CA ILE A 141 -12.00 -10.69 -0.80
C ILE A 141 -11.88 -10.45 0.70
N MET A 142 -12.97 -10.13 1.40
CA MET A 142 -12.96 -9.96 2.86
C MET A 142 -12.54 -11.25 3.58
N PHE A 143 -13.06 -12.41 3.16
CA PHE A 143 -12.66 -13.70 3.70
C PHE A 143 -11.17 -13.99 3.44
N ASN A 144 -10.70 -13.76 2.22
CA ASN A 144 -9.30 -13.96 1.85
C ASN A 144 -8.36 -12.99 2.59
N LEU A 145 -8.77 -11.75 2.79
CA LEU A 145 -8.01 -10.77 3.57
C LEU A 145 -7.88 -11.22 5.03
N LEU A 146 -8.99 -11.66 5.64
CA LEU A 146 -8.95 -12.20 7.01
C LEU A 146 -8.08 -13.45 7.11
N ARG A 147 -8.14 -14.33 6.11
CA ARG A 147 -7.27 -15.50 6.04
C ARG A 147 -5.81 -15.12 5.89
N ALA A 148 -5.48 -14.24 4.95
CA ALA A 148 -4.12 -13.75 4.70
C ALA A 148 -3.57 -13.06 5.95
N MET A 149 -4.35 -12.19 6.60
CA MET A 149 -3.94 -11.55 7.85
C MET A 149 -3.72 -12.54 9.00
N ARG A 150 -4.46 -13.67 9.05
CA ARG A 150 -4.23 -14.73 10.04
C ARG A 150 -2.98 -15.54 9.74
N GLU A 151 -2.70 -15.78 8.47
CA GLU A 151 -1.46 -16.44 8.01
C GLU A 151 -0.27 -15.53 8.35
N ASP A 152 -0.30 -14.23 8.00
CA ASP A 152 0.72 -13.24 8.35
C ASP A 152 0.88 -13.05 9.87
N ALA A 153 -0.22 -13.03 10.63
CA ALA A 153 -0.16 -12.90 12.09
C ALA A 153 0.34 -14.18 12.78
N GLY A 154 0.17 -15.34 12.15
CA GLY A 154 0.73 -16.62 12.59
C GLY A 154 2.20 -16.79 12.20
N GLU A 155 2.61 -16.15 11.10
CA GLU A 155 3.98 -15.98 10.64
C GLU A 155 4.57 -14.67 11.17
N LEU A 156 4.64 -14.50 12.49
CA LEU A 156 5.79 -13.76 13.05
C LEU A 156 7.00 -14.54 12.55
N GLY A 157 7.59 -14.08 11.44
CA GLY A 157 8.59 -14.81 10.68
C GLY A 157 9.54 -15.46 11.65
N TYR A 158 9.74 -16.79 11.51
CA TYR A 158 10.60 -17.57 12.39
C TYR A 158 11.76 -16.65 12.78
N PHE A 159 11.88 -16.31 14.07
CA PHE A 159 13.14 -15.74 14.56
C PHE A 159 14.18 -16.58 13.86
N ARG A 160 15.06 -15.95 13.06
CA ARG A 160 16.17 -16.67 12.43
C ARG A 160 16.98 -17.18 13.61
N THR A 161 16.58 -18.33 14.14
CA THR A 161 17.15 -18.88 15.36
C THR A 161 18.56 -19.14 14.96
N ARG A 162 19.49 -18.53 15.69
CA ARG A 162 20.92 -18.55 15.42
C ARG A 162 21.32 -19.87 14.77
N ARG A 163 21.55 -19.84 13.45
CA ARG A 163 22.05 -21.01 12.74
C ARG A 163 23.55 -20.96 12.94
N TRP A 164 24.00 -21.75 13.92
CA TRP A 164 25.41 -21.93 14.19
C TRP A 164 26.05 -22.62 13.00
N LEU A 165 27.16 -22.06 12.52
CA LEU A 165 28.02 -22.72 11.55
C LEU A 165 28.65 -23.96 12.22
N ARG A 166 28.98 -24.97 11.42
CA ARG A 166 29.52 -26.24 11.95
C ARG A 166 30.88 -25.98 12.57
N THR A 167 31.02 -26.19 13.88
CA THR A 167 32.30 -26.04 14.57
C THR A 167 33.18 -27.27 14.40
N LEU A 168 34.36 -27.12 13.82
CA LEU A 168 35.37 -28.18 13.73
C LEU A 168 36.47 -27.97 14.78
N PRO A 169 37.01 -29.05 15.37
CA PRO A 169 38.19 -28.94 16.19
C PRO A 169 39.37 -28.40 15.36
N PRO A 170 40.29 -27.62 15.96
CA PRO A 170 41.35 -26.92 15.24
C PRO A 170 42.19 -27.83 14.32
N GLU A 171 42.61 -28.99 14.83
CA GLU A 171 43.43 -29.97 14.08
C GLU A 171 42.73 -30.48 12.80
N GLU A 172 41.40 -30.61 12.84
CA GLU A 172 40.61 -31.13 11.72
C GLU A 172 40.30 -30.04 10.68
N TYR A 173 40.27 -28.77 11.11
CA TYR A 173 40.13 -27.63 10.22
C TYR A 173 41.43 -27.35 9.47
N GLU A 174 42.58 -27.40 10.15
CA GLU A 174 43.90 -27.30 9.54
C GLU A 174 44.13 -28.40 8.49
N ARG A 175 43.83 -29.65 8.85
CA ARG A 175 43.96 -30.77 7.91
C ARG A 175 43.14 -30.55 6.65
N ARG A 176 41.91 -30.04 6.79
CA ARG A 176 41.04 -29.73 5.64
C ARG A 176 41.55 -28.55 4.82
N MET A 177 42.18 -27.55 5.45
CA MET A 177 42.81 -26.43 4.74
C MET A 177 43.97 -26.92 3.89
N GLU A 178 44.82 -27.79 4.44
CA GLU A 178 45.92 -28.42 3.71
C GLU A 178 45.43 -29.30 2.56
N GLU A 179 44.30 -30.00 2.77
CA GLU A 179 43.63 -30.81 1.74
C GLU A 179 42.88 -29.96 0.68
N TYR A 180 42.85 -28.61 0.80
CA TYR A 180 42.04 -27.70 -0.02
C TYR A 180 40.58 -28.20 -0.17
N ASP A 181 40.01 -28.69 0.92
CA ASP A 181 38.63 -29.20 0.95
C ASP A 181 37.65 -28.04 0.73
N ASP A 182 36.93 -28.08 -0.39
CA ASP A 182 35.99 -27.04 -0.77
C ASP A 182 34.88 -26.87 0.28
N SER A 183 34.59 -27.87 1.13
CA SER A 183 33.57 -27.77 2.19
C SER A 183 33.95 -26.89 3.38
N LEU A 184 35.18 -26.36 3.42
CA LEU A 184 35.67 -25.50 4.49
C LEU A 184 34.84 -24.22 4.70
N HIS A 185 34.25 -23.67 3.65
CA HIS A 185 33.46 -22.43 3.74
C HIS A 185 32.18 -22.56 4.57
N GLU A 186 31.73 -23.78 4.87
CA GLU A 186 30.56 -24.06 5.73
C GLU A 186 30.95 -24.38 7.19
N ALA A 187 32.25 -24.48 7.48
CA ALA A 187 32.78 -24.83 8.78
C ALA A 187 33.58 -23.69 9.40
N VAL A 188 33.52 -23.61 10.72
CA VAL A 188 34.20 -22.59 11.53
C VAL A 188 34.95 -23.27 12.65
N VAL A 189 36.03 -22.69 13.14
CA VAL A 189 36.75 -23.27 14.28
C VAL A 189 36.17 -22.72 15.60
N ALA A 190 35.56 -21.53 15.58
CA ALA A 190 34.87 -20.94 16.72
C ALA A 190 33.35 -20.95 16.54
N PRO A 191 32.55 -21.01 17.61
CA PRO A 191 31.11 -20.86 17.52
C PRO A 191 30.74 -19.48 16.95
N ASP A 192 30.29 -19.46 15.70
CA ASP A 192 29.83 -18.24 15.02
C ASP A 192 28.49 -18.46 14.33
N TYR A 193 27.85 -17.35 13.95
CA TYR A 193 26.54 -17.30 13.32
C TYR A 193 26.67 -17.08 11.81
N ALA A 194 25.74 -17.64 11.04
CA ALA A 194 25.68 -17.34 9.61
C ALA A 194 25.39 -15.85 9.36
N GLU A 195 25.89 -15.32 8.25
CA GLU A 195 25.68 -13.93 7.85
C GLU A 195 24.18 -13.57 7.75
N GLY A 196 23.79 -12.43 8.32
CA GLY A 196 22.38 -12.04 8.43
C GLY A 196 21.56 -12.82 9.47
N THR A 197 22.20 -13.57 10.36
CA THR A 197 21.60 -14.10 11.61
C THR A 197 22.22 -13.45 12.87
N GLN A 198 22.94 -12.35 12.68
CA GLN A 198 23.64 -11.61 13.73
C GLN A 198 22.66 -10.93 14.71
N PRO A 199 23.03 -10.74 15.99
CA PRO A 199 22.28 -9.84 16.87
C PRO A 199 22.31 -8.39 16.36
N GLU A 200 21.28 -7.62 16.67
CA GLU A 200 21.12 -6.22 16.21
C GLU A 200 22.29 -5.30 16.64
N ASN A 201 23.03 -5.69 17.68
CA ASN A 201 24.23 -5.01 18.17
C ASN A 201 25.52 -5.80 17.93
N ALA A 202 25.55 -6.71 16.95
CA ALA A 202 26.77 -7.40 16.57
C ALA A 202 27.78 -6.39 16.01
N PRO A 203 29.06 -6.43 16.44
CA PRO A 203 30.07 -5.67 15.74
C PRO A 203 30.17 -6.15 14.28
N GLU A 204 30.32 -5.22 13.35
CA GLU A 204 30.56 -5.51 11.92
C GLU A 204 31.97 -6.11 11.75
N VAL A 205 32.07 -7.41 12.02
CA VAL A 205 33.30 -8.20 11.83
C VAL A 205 33.01 -9.22 10.75
N GLY A 206 33.88 -9.33 9.74
CA GLY A 206 33.70 -10.29 8.65
C GLY A 206 33.85 -11.73 9.15
N HIS A 207 33.01 -12.64 8.65
CA HIS A 207 33.08 -14.08 8.96
C HIS A 207 34.43 -14.71 8.61
N ALA A 208 35.12 -14.10 7.65
CA ALA A 208 36.46 -14.49 7.21
C ALA A 208 37.57 -14.20 8.25
N ASP A 209 37.29 -13.41 9.29
CA ASP A 209 38.26 -13.08 10.36
C ASP A 209 38.29 -14.14 11.46
N GLN A 210 37.71 -15.30 11.19
CA GLN A 210 37.79 -16.48 12.02
C GLN A 210 39.07 -17.28 11.78
N PRO A 211 39.75 -17.70 12.84
CA PRO A 211 40.85 -16.87 13.34
C PRO A 211 42.17 -17.66 13.45
N GLU A 212 43.38 -17.06 13.53
CA GLU A 212 44.60 -17.76 13.03
C GLU A 212 44.79 -19.22 13.50
N ILE A 213 44.47 -19.55 14.75
CA ILE A 213 43.78 -20.83 15.05
C ILE A 213 42.62 -20.70 16.06
N VAL A 214 42.28 -19.45 16.41
CA VAL A 214 40.94 -18.93 16.78
C VAL A 214 40.99 -17.57 17.53
N GLN A 215 42.10 -16.84 17.43
CA GLN A 215 42.47 -15.71 18.31
C GLN A 215 42.69 -16.19 19.77
N GLU A 216 42.98 -17.50 19.86
CA GLU A 216 43.59 -18.30 20.94
C GLU A 216 42.74 -18.71 22.18
N TYR A 217 41.43 -18.98 22.02
CA TYR A 217 40.43 -19.18 23.11
C TYR A 217 40.16 -17.86 23.85
N ARG A 218 39.07 -17.17 23.49
CA ARG A 218 38.75 -15.74 23.72
C ARG A 218 38.98 -15.05 25.08
N THR A 219 39.51 -15.71 26.12
CA THR A 219 40.51 -15.25 27.12
C THR A 219 40.78 -16.39 28.13
N ARG A 220 41.01 -17.63 27.67
CA ARG A 220 40.99 -18.93 28.38
C ARG A 220 39.78 -19.26 29.29
N THR A 221 39.11 -18.33 29.96
CA THR A 221 37.88 -18.59 30.76
C THR A 221 37.19 -17.26 31.04
N GLY A 222 35.97 -17.09 30.53
CA GLY A 222 35.39 -15.78 30.24
C GLY A 222 35.15 -14.83 31.42
N GLU A 223 35.43 -13.56 31.18
CA GLU A 223 34.75 -12.42 31.79
C GLU A 223 34.68 -11.31 30.73
N VAL A 224 33.48 -10.83 30.44
CA VAL A 224 33.25 -9.74 29.47
C VAL A 224 33.39 -8.42 30.22
N PRO A 225 34.36 -7.54 29.92
CA PRO A 225 34.31 -6.20 30.46
C PRO A 225 33.47 -5.32 29.54
N VAL A 226 32.37 -4.85 30.12
CA VAL A 226 31.49 -3.79 29.64
C VAL A 226 32.31 -2.56 29.26
N VAL A 227 31.93 -1.94 28.13
CA VAL A 227 32.46 -0.67 27.63
C VAL A 227 32.49 0.39 28.73
N SER A 228 33.61 1.10 28.89
CA SER A 228 33.59 2.47 29.43
C SER A 228 34.52 3.37 28.63
N SER A 229 33.96 4.45 28.13
CA SER A 229 34.58 5.49 27.32
C SER A 229 35.32 6.51 28.19
N ARG A 230 36.62 6.70 27.91
CA ARG A 230 37.53 7.85 28.22
C ARG A 230 38.94 7.24 28.29
N GLY A 231 39.93 7.60 27.49
CA GLY A 231 40.27 8.91 26.96
C GLY A 231 41.75 9.11 27.26
N THR A 232 42.57 9.16 26.21
CA THR A 232 43.82 9.93 26.07
C THR A 232 45.03 9.62 26.97
N ALA A 233 46.18 9.54 26.26
CA ALA A 233 47.49 10.11 26.59
C ALA A 233 48.29 9.38 27.70
N SER A 234 49.49 8.86 27.44
CA SER A 234 50.76 9.51 27.06
C SER A 234 51.74 9.38 28.23
N ALA A 235 53.03 9.37 27.90
CA ALA A 235 54.17 9.66 28.78
C ALA A 235 54.58 8.49 29.71
N GLU A 236 55.71 7.82 29.47
CA GLU A 236 57.12 8.24 29.60
C GLU A 236 57.75 7.63 30.86
N ALA A 237 59.08 7.52 30.79
CA ALA A 237 60.08 7.16 31.79
C ALA A 237 60.48 5.66 31.79
N GLU A 238 61.65 5.29 31.23
CA GLU A 238 63.00 5.43 31.84
C GLU A 238 63.09 4.62 33.14
N GLU A 239 64.03 3.71 33.41
CA GLU A 239 65.44 3.45 33.09
C GLU A 239 65.61 1.90 33.12
N GLY A 240 66.46 1.22 32.35
CA GLY A 240 67.93 1.33 32.35
C GLY A 240 68.56 0.30 33.29
N THR A 241 69.61 -0.40 32.83
CA THR A 241 70.61 -1.22 33.60
C THR A 241 70.30 -2.72 33.75
N ALA A 242 71.18 -3.70 33.48
CA ALA A 242 72.46 -3.83 32.77
C ALA A 242 72.85 -5.33 32.73
N GLU A 243 73.73 -5.68 31.79
CA GLU A 243 74.70 -6.81 31.78
C GLU A 243 74.18 -8.26 31.86
N ARG A 244 74.51 -9.16 30.92
CA ARG A 244 75.82 -9.46 30.32
C ARG A 244 75.66 -10.13 28.96
#